data_AF-A0A9K3LFP1-F1
#
_entry.id   AF-A0A9K3LFP1-F1
#
_cell.length_a   1.000
_cell.length_b   1.000
_cell.length_c   1.000
_cell.angle_alpha   90.00
_cell.angle_beta   90.00
_cell.angle_gamma   90.00
#
_symmetry.space_group_name_H-M   'P 1'
#
loop_
_entity.id
_entity.type
_entity.pdbx_description
1 polymer ?
#
loop_
_entity_poly.entity_id
_entity_poly.type
_entity_poly.pdbx_seq_one_letter_code
_entity_poly.pdbx_strand_id
1 'polypeptide(L)'
;MGSTGSGTAAAESASAETSKTAPDTTTTRLEPVFHSILKSCILIGLGVIAGYGLFHAIFRYRCADVLDEMERGHNQSLASLTELYQKSVDDHQQCLNSEDKTQEIYELRGRLEAQSDLVASHRSLLQKHQVSTSRLEEMELLLQQKEAELFIIQKRIDLRNQEKEELEKELDELKQSIVVELGEKTEMIQSLESSVQAFQATEREYLNHIQTRHAVMSRQFFGKGPYYVKFSLDLPGHGDSFFVAEIATRRIFPLSVFTLLTLVESGFYNDLTMVNEGNGAVVLGSTSEGNGKNLEEKLLGLGFLGGASMYFAEWSSEYPCPAGALGFIDRGPSLHFHAMSGEEGDYHSCFAEVIRGMDILQAIHEALRDGGSLRLTSAIVLLSSDEGDDKTEL
;
A
#
# COMPACT_ATOMS: atom_id res chain seq x y z
N MET A 1 49.44 -39.39 -6.92
CA MET A 1 50.76 -38.72 -6.90
C MET A 1 50.98 -38.23 -5.48
N GLY A 2 51.93 -38.66 -4.67
CA GLY A 2 53.01 -39.62 -4.76
C GLY A 2 53.74 -39.39 -3.44
N SER A 3 53.59 -40.31 -2.48
CA SER A 3 54.08 -40.15 -1.11
C SER A 3 55.25 -41.10 -0.86
N THR A 4 56.37 -40.48 -0.51
CA THR A 4 57.36 -40.87 0.51
C THR A 4 57.98 -42.27 0.45
N GLY A 5 59.32 -42.26 0.32
CA GLY A 5 60.18 -43.43 0.55
C GLY A 5 60.73 -43.52 1.99
N SER A 6 61.85 -44.27 2.07
CA SER A 6 62.71 -44.61 3.24
C SER A 6 62.31 -45.90 3.97
N GLY A 7 63.16 -46.92 4.22
CA GLY A 7 64.60 -47.15 3.97
C GLY A 7 65.05 -48.52 4.53
N THR A 8 66.18 -49.06 4.03
CA THR A 8 67.27 -49.90 4.65
C THR A 8 66.97 -50.92 5.78
N ALA A 9 67.55 -52.13 5.92
CA ALA A 9 68.68 -52.86 5.31
C ALA A 9 68.72 -54.35 5.81
N ALA A 10 69.46 -55.23 5.09
CA ALA A 10 70.17 -56.48 5.50
C ALA A 10 69.35 -57.67 6.10
N ALA A 11 69.62 -58.97 5.92
CA ALA A 11 70.69 -59.77 5.30
C ALA A 11 70.19 -61.20 4.94
N GLU A 12 70.94 -61.84 4.04
CA GLU A 12 71.29 -63.28 3.95
C GLU A 12 70.27 -64.41 3.66
N SER A 13 70.68 -65.18 2.63
CA SER A 13 70.71 -66.65 2.56
C SER A 13 69.71 -67.39 1.68
N ALA A 14 70.30 -68.32 0.93
CA ALA A 14 69.76 -69.57 0.38
C ALA A 14 69.14 -69.53 -1.03
N SER A 15 70.01 -69.78 -2.00
CA SER A 15 69.73 -70.42 -3.29
C SER A 15 69.26 -71.87 -3.11
N ALA A 16 68.22 -72.28 -3.84
CA ALA A 16 68.24 -73.46 -4.71
C ALA A 16 66.89 -73.63 -5.41
N GLU A 17 66.92 -73.44 -6.73
CA GLU A 17 65.81 -73.60 -7.65
C GLU A 17 65.33 -75.04 -7.79
N THR A 18 64.01 -75.13 -7.84
CA THR A 18 63.19 -76.07 -8.60
C THR A 18 63.76 -76.49 -9.96
N SER A 19 63.50 -77.74 -10.36
CA SER A 19 62.48 -78.05 -11.39
C SER A 19 62.84 -79.27 -12.25
N LYS A 20 61.93 -80.27 -12.22
CA LYS A 20 61.32 -81.04 -13.34
C LYS A 20 62.24 -81.56 -14.47
N THR A 21 62.13 -82.75 -15.06
CA THR A 21 61.06 -83.73 -15.32
C THR A 21 61.79 -84.86 -16.10
N ALA A 22 61.65 -86.16 -15.79
CA ALA A 22 60.85 -87.19 -16.51
C ALA A 22 61.16 -87.34 -18.03
N PRO A 23 60.92 -88.49 -18.73
CA PRO A 23 60.32 -89.78 -18.31
C PRO A 23 60.93 -91.06 -18.97
N ASP A 24 60.25 -92.20 -18.74
CA ASP A 24 60.03 -93.33 -19.67
C ASP A 24 61.17 -94.34 -19.98
N THR A 25 60.97 -95.65 -20.16
CA THR A 25 59.83 -96.61 -20.00
C THR A 25 60.39 -98.05 -20.16
N THR A 26 59.78 -99.03 -19.48
CA THR A 26 59.52 -100.43 -19.94
C THR A 26 60.72 -101.40 -20.19
N THR A 27 60.72 -102.73 -20.02
CA THR A 27 59.73 -103.78 -19.69
C THR A 27 60.44 -105.12 -19.41
N THR A 28 59.78 -105.97 -18.61
CA THR A 28 59.66 -107.46 -18.67
C THR A 28 60.82 -108.45 -18.40
N ARG A 29 60.59 -109.24 -17.33
CA ARG A 29 60.61 -110.73 -17.18
C ARG A 29 61.73 -111.55 -17.85
N LEU A 30 62.44 -112.36 -17.05
CA LEU A 30 62.31 -113.84 -16.99
C LEU A 30 63.43 -114.44 -16.10
N GLU A 31 63.07 -115.16 -15.03
CA GLU A 31 63.91 -116.20 -14.42
C GLU A 31 64.09 -117.38 -15.39
N PRO A 32 65.12 -118.27 -15.32
CA PRO A 32 65.88 -118.70 -14.12
C PRO A 32 67.39 -118.95 -14.37
N VAL A 33 68.30 -118.11 -13.85
CA VAL A 33 69.77 -118.35 -13.88
C VAL A 33 70.40 -118.07 -12.51
N PHE A 34 69.65 -118.38 -11.44
CA PHE A 34 69.96 -118.03 -10.05
C PHE A 34 71.19 -118.75 -9.47
N HIS A 35 71.79 -119.72 -10.18
CA HIS A 35 72.93 -120.49 -9.65
C HIS A 35 74.31 -120.10 -10.23
N SER A 36 74.37 -119.29 -11.30
CA SER A 36 75.64 -118.83 -11.91
C SER A 36 76.02 -117.39 -11.48
N ILE A 37 75.04 -116.56 -11.12
CA ILE A 37 75.25 -115.16 -10.68
C ILE A 37 75.89 -115.08 -9.29
N LEU A 38 75.54 -116.01 -8.37
CA LEU A 38 76.09 -116.02 -7.01
C LEU A 38 77.62 -116.24 -6.97
N LYS A 39 78.19 -117.00 -7.92
CA LYS A 39 79.64 -117.20 -8.02
C LYS A 39 80.39 -116.01 -8.60
N SER A 40 79.74 -115.19 -9.43
CA SER A 40 80.32 -113.93 -9.93
C SER A 40 80.27 -112.81 -8.88
N CYS A 41 79.23 -112.74 -8.05
CA CYS A 41 79.13 -111.73 -6.99
C CYS A 41 80.19 -111.85 -5.89
N ILE A 42 80.65 -113.07 -5.56
CA ILE A 42 81.72 -113.27 -4.55
C ILE A 42 83.09 -112.80 -5.08
N LEU A 43 83.38 -113.00 -6.37
CA LEU A 43 84.60 -112.50 -7.02
C LEU A 43 84.60 -110.97 -7.18
N ILE A 44 83.44 -110.37 -7.47
CA ILE A 44 83.28 -108.91 -7.48
C ILE A 44 83.45 -108.34 -6.06
N GLY A 45 82.91 -109.01 -5.03
CA GLY A 45 83.06 -108.59 -3.64
C GLY A 45 84.51 -108.53 -3.15
N LEU A 46 85.34 -109.51 -3.51
CA LEU A 46 86.77 -109.49 -3.18
C LEU A 46 87.55 -108.40 -3.95
N GLY A 47 87.17 -108.14 -5.21
CA GLY A 47 87.74 -107.04 -6.01
C GLY A 47 87.43 -105.66 -5.42
N VAL A 48 86.23 -105.45 -4.89
CA VAL A 48 85.82 -104.17 -4.27
C VAL A 48 86.57 -103.93 -2.96
N ILE A 49 86.77 -104.96 -2.13
CA ILE A 49 87.52 -104.81 -0.86
C ILE A 49 89.00 -104.51 -1.14
N ALA A 50 89.62 -105.20 -2.11
CA ALA A 50 91.00 -104.92 -2.51
C ALA A 50 91.15 -103.52 -3.16
N GLY A 51 90.19 -103.11 -4.00
CA GLY A 51 90.16 -101.78 -4.59
C GLY A 51 89.97 -100.66 -3.56
N TYR A 52 89.12 -100.87 -2.56
CA TYR A 52 88.90 -99.91 -1.48
C TYR A 52 90.15 -99.74 -0.60
N GLY A 53 90.87 -100.82 -0.32
CA GLY A 53 92.14 -100.76 0.41
C GLY A 53 93.20 -99.92 -0.30
N LEU A 54 93.35 -100.10 -1.61
CA LEU A 54 94.32 -99.32 -2.41
C LEU A 54 93.90 -97.85 -2.53
N PHE A 55 92.61 -97.57 -2.71
CA PHE A 55 92.09 -96.20 -2.75
C PHE A 55 92.28 -95.47 -1.42
N HIS A 56 92.00 -96.13 -0.29
CA HIS A 56 92.13 -95.51 1.03
C HIS A 56 93.59 -95.17 1.38
N ALA A 57 94.55 -95.99 0.94
CA ALA A 57 95.97 -95.71 1.14
C ALA A 57 96.44 -94.49 0.32
N ILE A 58 96.05 -94.40 -0.96
CA ILE A 58 96.42 -93.28 -1.83
C ILE A 58 95.72 -91.98 -1.38
N PHE A 59 94.47 -92.06 -0.94
CA PHE A 59 93.69 -90.91 -0.50
C PHE A 59 94.28 -90.28 0.78
N ARG A 60 94.74 -91.08 1.74
CA ARG A 60 95.41 -90.54 2.95
C ARG A 60 96.71 -89.82 2.64
N TYR A 61 97.52 -90.34 1.72
CA TYR A 61 98.80 -89.70 1.39
C TYR A 61 98.60 -88.38 0.64
N ARG A 62 97.63 -88.31 -0.27
CA ARG A 62 97.33 -87.08 -1.03
C ARG A 62 96.61 -86.01 -0.20
N CYS A 63 95.77 -86.38 0.77
CA CYS A 63 95.14 -85.39 1.65
C CYS A 63 96.12 -84.73 2.63
N ALA A 64 97.15 -85.45 3.09
CA ALA A 64 98.13 -84.90 4.01
C ALA A 64 98.97 -83.78 3.37
N ASP A 65 99.44 -83.97 2.12
CA ASP A 65 100.23 -82.94 1.41
C ASP A 65 99.40 -81.68 1.10
N VAL A 66 98.13 -81.83 0.70
CA VAL A 66 97.28 -80.68 0.36
C VAL A 66 96.92 -79.84 1.59
N LEU A 67 96.77 -80.48 2.76
CA LEU A 67 96.52 -79.76 4.02
C LEU A 67 97.74 -78.95 4.47
N ASP A 68 98.95 -79.50 4.36
CA ASP A 68 100.18 -78.81 4.78
C ASP A 68 100.52 -77.62 3.85
N GLU A 69 100.22 -77.74 2.56
CA GLU A 69 100.41 -76.64 1.58
C GLU A 69 99.40 -75.50 1.78
N MET A 70 98.14 -75.80 2.10
CA MET A 70 97.15 -74.76 2.43
C MET A 70 97.47 -74.04 3.74
N GLU A 71 97.99 -74.73 4.76
CA GLU A 71 98.33 -74.10 6.04
C GLU A 71 99.49 -73.09 5.90
N ARG A 72 100.51 -73.40 5.07
CA ARG A 72 101.58 -72.43 4.76
C ARG A 72 101.06 -71.22 3.97
N GLY A 73 100.18 -71.44 3.00
CA GLY A 73 99.59 -70.35 2.20
C GLY A 73 98.72 -69.40 3.05
N HIS A 74 97.97 -69.93 4.01
CA HIS A 74 97.13 -69.12 4.90
C HIS A 74 97.97 -68.23 5.83
N ASN A 75 99.04 -68.79 6.43
CA ASN A 75 99.90 -68.04 7.33
C ASN A 75 100.68 -66.91 6.64
N GLN A 76 101.11 -67.08 5.38
CA GLN A 76 101.74 -65.99 4.63
C GLN A 76 100.76 -64.86 4.27
N SER A 77 99.51 -65.20 3.93
CA SER A 77 98.49 -64.21 3.57
C SER A 77 98.06 -63.36 4.78
N LEU A 78 98.06 -63.94 5.97
CA LEU A 78 97.65 -63.24 7.19
C LEU A 78 98.68 -62.19 7.64
N ALA A 79 99.98 -62.46 7.41
CA ALA A 79 101.07 -61.53 7.71
C ALA A 79 101.08 -60.30 6.79
N SER A 80 100.80 -60.48 5.48
CA SER A 80 100.76 -59.35 4.54
C SER A 80 99.56 -58.43 4.76
N LEU A 81 98.42 -58.99 5.17
CA LEU A 81 97.21 -58.23 5.50
C LEU A 81 97.38 -57.37 6.76
N THR A 82 98.09 -57.89 7.76
CA THR A 82 98.36 -57.13 8.99
C THR A 82 99.30 -55.96 8.73
N GLU A 83 100.30 -56.11 7.86
CA GLU A 83 101.21 -55.03 7.48
C GLU A 83 100.50 -53.90 6.70
N LEU A 84 99.63 -54.25 5.75
CA LEU A 84 98.87 -53.26 4.98
C LEU A 84 97.89 -52.46 5.84
N TYR A 85 97.23 -53.11 6.81
CA TYR A 85 96.32 -52.42 7.71
C TYR A 85 97.06 -51.43 8.60
N GLN A 86 98.21 -51.82 9.14
CA GLN A 86 99.01 -50.95 10.01
C GLN A 86 99.47 -49.69 9.26
N LYS A 87 99.94 -49.85 8.01
CA LYS A 87 100.35 -48.72 7.16
C LYS A 87 99.21 -47.75 6.85
N SER A 88 98.01 -48.27 6.56
CA SER A 88 96.82 -47.44 6.29
C SER A 88 96.42 -46.58 7.49
N VAL A 89 96.51 -47.13 8.70
CA VAL A 89 96.20 -46.40 9.93
C VAL A 89 97.22 -45.29 10.17
N ASP A 90 98.51 -45.57 9.99
CA ASP A 90 99.57 -44.58 10.14
C ASP A 90 99.44 -43.43 9.14
N ASP A 91 99.16 -43.72 7.87
CA ASP A 91 98.94 -42.71 6.82
C ASP A 91 97.71 -41.81 7.13
N HIS A 92 96.64 -42.37 7.69
CA HIS A 92 95.44 -41.60 8.06
C HIS A 92 95.70 -40.67 9.25
N GLN A 93 96.42 -41.16 10.27
CA GLN A 93 96.79 -40.38 11.43
C GLN A 93 97.72 -39.21 11.06
N GLN A 94 98.63 -39.44 10.10
CA GLN A 94 99.56 -38.42 9.61
C GLN A 94 98.84 -37.33 8.80
N CYS A 95 97.77 -37.68 8.07
CA CYS A 95 96.95 -36.73 7.32
C CYS A 95 96.12 -35.80 8.22
N LEU A 96 95.64 -36.30 9.37
CA LEU A 96 94.87 -35.50 10.33
C LEU A 96 95.73 -34.53 11.15
N ASN A 97 97.02 -34.82 11.30
CA ASN A 97 97.95 -34.00 12.09
C ASN A 97 98.63 -32.88 11.29
N SER A 98 98.34 -32.68 9.99
CA SER A 98 98.90 -31.55 9.23
C SER A 98 98.10 -30.27 9.50
N GLU A 99 98.71 -29.30 10.20
CA GLU A 99 98.08 -28.02 10.59
C GLU A 99 97.55 -27.19 9.40
N ASP A 100 98.12 -27.30 8.20
CA ASP A 100 97.67 -26.56 7.02
C ASP A 100 96.23 -26.93 6.58
N LYS A 101 95.83 -28.20 6.74
CA LYS A 101 94.52 -28.66 6.25
C LYS A 101 93.36 -28.29 7.18
N THR A 102 93.62 -28.04 8.46
CA THR A 102 92.56 -27.58 9.37
C THR A 102 92.15 -26.14 9.05
N GLN A 103 93.09 -25.29 8.60
CA GLN A 103 92.79 -23.91 8.19
C GLN A 103 91.95 -23.83 6.91
N GLU A 104 92.22 -24.69 5.92
CA GLU A 104 91.42 -24.80 4.69
C GLU A 104 89.97 -25.23 4.99
N ILE A 105 89.77 -26.14 5.96
CA ILE A 105 88.44 -26.56 6.41
C ILE A 105 87.67 -25.39 7.05
N TYR A 106 88.33 -24.53 7.84
CA TYR A 106 87.69 -23.34 8.40
C TYR A 106 87.29 -22.31 7.34
N GLU A 107 88.11 -22.10 6.32
CA GLU A 107 87.79 -21.17 5.23
C GLU A 107 86.62 -21.68 4.37
N LEU A 108 86.62 -22.98 4.02
CA LEU A 108 85.52 -23.61 3.31
C LEU A 108 84.21 -23.55 4.11
N ARG A 109 84.29 -23.71 5.44
CA ARG A 109 83.13 -23.54 6.33
C ARG A 109 82.61 -22.11 6.31
N GLY A 110 83.48 -21.11 6.39
CA GLY A 110 83.09 -19.70 6.30
C GLY A 110 82.43 -19.35 4.96
N ARG A 111 82.94 -19.91 3.85
CA ARG A 111 82.32 -19.76 2.52
C ARG A 111 80.97 -20.45 2.43
N LEU A 112 80.83 -21.64 3.02
CA LEU A 112 79.57 -22.38 3.05
C LEU A 112 78.51 -21.65 3.90
N GLU A 113 78.90 -21.08 5.04
CA GLU A 113 78.03 -20.24 5.88
C GLU A 113 77.59 -18.97 5.13
N ALA A 114 78.52 -18.25 4.48
CA ALA A 114 78.16 -17.09 3.65
C ALA A 114 77.23 -17.45 2.48
N GLN A 115 77.43 -18.60 1.85
CA GLN A 115 76.55 -19.09 0.79
C GLN A 115 75.17 -19.49 1.35
N SER A 116 75.13 -20.10 2.53
CA SER A 116 73.89 -20.42 3.25
C SER A 116 73.09 -19.16 3.58
N ASP A 117 73.74 -18.11 4.08
CA ASP A 117 73.12 -16.82 4.40
C ASP A 117 72.60 -16.12 3.14
N LEU A 118 73.35 -16.18 2.04
CA LEU A 118 72.91 -15.66 0.75
C LEU A 118 71.67 -16.40 0.23
N VAL A 119 71.65 -17.73 0.33
CA VAL A 119 70.48 -18.55 -0.01
C VAL A 119 69.28 -18.20 0.87
N ALA A 120 69.48 -17.99 2.17
CA ALA A 120 68.42 -17.55 3.08
C ALA A 120 67.87 -16.18 2.69
N SER A 121 68.73 -15.23 2.33
CA SER A 121 68.35 -13.90 1.86
C SER A 121 67.55 -13.96 0.55
N HIS A 122 68.01 -14.74 -0.43
CA HIS A 122 67.29 -14.95 -1.69
C HIS A 122 65.91 -15.60 -1.47
N ARG A 123 65.81 -16.58 -0.57
CA ARG A 123 64.51 -17.17 -0.20
C ARG A 123 63.58 -16.14 0.42
N SER A 124 64.08 -15.29 1.33
CA SER A 124 63.28 -14.21 1.93
C SER A 124 62.81 -13.20 0.88
N LEU A 125 63.68 -12.84 -0.07
CA LEU A 125 63.34 -11.92 -1.15
C LEU A 125 62.30 -12.51 -2.10
N LEU A 126 62.44 -13.79 -2.48
CA LEU A 126 61.46 -14.50 -3.31
C LEU A 126 60.11 -14.59 -2.60
N GLN A 127 60.10 -14.86 -1.30
CA GLN A 127 58.87 -14.87 -0.51
C GLN A 127 58.21 -13.49 -0.48
N LYS A 128 58.99 -12.41 -0.29
CA LYS A 128 58.46 -11.04 -0.35
C LYS A 128 57.91 -10.70 -1.73
N HIS A 129 58.61 -11.10 -2.79
CA HIS A 129 58.14 -10.92 -4.16
C HIS A 129 56.83 -11.67 -4.39
N GLN A 130 56.75 -12.94 -4.00
CA GLN A 130 55.55 -13.76 -4.13
C GLN A 130 54.35 -13.13 -3.40
N VAL A 131 54.55 -12.65 -2.16
CA VAL A 131 53.50 -11.93 -1.42
C VAL A 131 53.09 -10.64 -2.13
N SER A 132 54.06 -9.89 -2.68
CA SER A 132 53.77 -8.67 -3.45
C SER A 132 53.00 -8.96 -4.73
N THR A 133 53.33 -10.03 -5.45
CA THR A 133 52.62 -10.46 -6.66
C THR A 133 51.19 -10.86 -6.32
N SER A 134 50.97 -11.67 -5.28
CA SER A 134 49.61 -12.03 -4.86
C SER A 134 48.77 -10.82 -4.44
N ARG A 135 49.38 -9.80 -3.82
CA ARG A 135 48.69 -8.54 -3.49
C ARG A 135 48.31 -7.74 -4.74
N LEU A 136 49.16 -7.73 -5.77
CA LEU A 136 48.85 -7.06 -7.03
C LEU A 136 47.70 -7.76 -7.76
N GLU A 137 47.70 -9.09 -7.80
CA GLU A 137 46.60 -9.88 -8.35
C GLU A 137 45.28 -9.62 -7.60
N GLU A 138 45.32 -9.53 -6.27
CA GLU A 138 44.16 -9.18 -5.46
C GLU A 138 43.64 -7.76 -5.76
N MET A 139 44.53 -6.79 -5.90
CA MET A 139 44.17 -5.42 -6.27
C MET A 139 43.58 -5.34 -7.69
N GLU A 140 44.13 -6.08 -8.65
CA GLU A 140 43.62 -6.12 -10.02
C GLU A 140 42.19 -6.69 -10.06
N LEU A 141 41.95 -7.76 -9.30
CA LEU A 141 40.61 -8.33 -9.15
C LEU A 141 39.63 -7.33 -8.53
N LEU A 142 40.06 -6.61 -7.49
CA LEU A 142 39.23 -5.57 -6.85
C LEU A 142 38.92 -4.43 -7.82
N LEU A 143 39.88 -3.98 -8.63
CA LEU A 143 39.64 -2.95 -9.65
C LEU A 143 38.62 -3.42 -10.69
N GLN A 144 38.76 -4.64 -11.21
CA GLN A 144 37.78 -5.21 -12.15
C GLN A 144 36.38 -5.31 -11.53
N GLN A 145 36.28 -5.70 -10.26
CA GLN A 145 34.99 -5.71 -9.54
C GLN A 145 34.40 -4.31 -9.42
N LYS A 146 35.21 -3.29 -9.09
CA LYS A 146 34.74 -1.91 -8.97
C LYS A 146 34.36 -1.28 -10.30
N GLU A 147 35.06 -1.59 -11.38
CA GLU A 147 34.68 -1.16 -12.73
C GLU A 147 33.32 -1.77 -13.14
N ALA A 148 33.10 -3.05 -12.84
CA ALA A 148 31.80 -3.69 -13.08
C ALA A 148 30.67 -3.06 -12.24
N GLU A 149 30.92 -2.76 -10.96
CA GLU A 149 29.97 -2.06 -10.09
C GLU A 149 29.63 -0.66 -10.64
N LEU A 150 30.64 0.12 -11.03
CA LEU A 150 30.44 1.46 -11.59
C LEU A 150 29.64 1.43 -12.89
N PHE A 151 29.88 0.45 -13.76
CA PHE A 151 29.11 0.26 -14.97
C PHE A 151 27.62 -0.02 -14.67
N ILE A 152 27.33 -0.88 -13.69
CA ILE A 152 25.95 -1.17 -13.26
C ILE A 152 25.27 0.08 -12.68
N ILE A 153 26.00 0.86 -11.87
CA ILE A 153 25.49 2.10 -11.29
C ILE A 153 25.19 3.12 -12.39
N GLN A 154 26.10 3.31 -13.34
CA GLN A 154 25.90 4.24 -14.46
C GLN A 154 24.66 3.87 -15.27
N LYS A 155 24.50 2.59 -15.63
CA LYS A 155 23.31 2.11 -16.34
C LYS A 155 22.02 2.38 -15.57
N ARG A 156 22.04 2.26 -14.24
CA ARG A 156 20.88 2.58 -13.38
C ARG A 156 20.57 4.08 -13.37
N ILE A 157 21.59 4.93 -13.36
CA ILE A 157 21.43 6.39 -13.45
C ILE A 157 20.79 6.76 -14.78
N ASP A 158 21.27 6.19 -15.88
CA ASP A 158 20.73 6.47 -17.22
C ASP A 158 19.25 6.05 -17.34
N LEU A 159 18.90 4.86 -16.82
CA LEU A 159 17.50 4.40 -16.74
C LEU A 159 16.61 5.35 -15.91
N ARG A 160 17.09 5.79 -14.74
CA ARG A 160 16.35 6.74 -13.90
C ARG A 160 16.17 8.10 -14.57
N ASN A 161 17.15 8.55 -15.35
CA ASN A 161 17.04 9.80 -16.09
C ASN A 161 16.00 9.69 -17.22
N GLN A 162 15.92 8.54 -17.90
CA GLN A 162 14.86 8.27 -18.89
C GLN A 162 13.47 8.26 -18.26
N GLU A 163 13.28 7.52 -17.15
CA GLU A 163 12.01 7.50 -16.41
C GLU A 163 11.60 8.91 -15.96
N LYS A 164 12.57 9.73 -15.52
CA LYS A 164 12.31 11.10 -15.11
C LYS A 164 11.84 11.96 -16.28
N GLU A 165 12.45 11.86 -17.45
CA GLU A 165 12.06 12.62 -18.63
C GLU A 165 10.66 12.23 -19.13
N GLU A 166 10.32 10.95 -19.05
CA GLU A 166 8.96 10.45 -19.37
C GLU A 166 7.92 11.01 -18.41
N LEU A 167 8.19 10.95 -17.10
CA LEU A 167 7.28 11.51 -16.08
C LEU A 167 7.12 13.04 -16.20
N GLU A 168 8.18 13.77 -16.58
CA GLU A 168 8.10 15.21 -16.81
C GLU A 168 7.19 15.53 -18.01
N LYS A 169 7.23 14.73 -19.09
CA LYS A 169 6.33 14.87 -20.24
C LYS A 169 4.88 14.58 -19.86
N GLU A 170 4.62 13.48 -19.16
CA GLU A 170 3.27 13.14 -18.69
C GLU A 170 2.69 14.23 -17.77
N LEU A 171 3.54 14.79 -16.89
CA LEU A 171 3.13 15.87 -16.00
C LEU A 171 2.73 17.14 -16.77
N ASP A 172 3.46 17.50 -17.82
CA ASP A 172 3.17 18.68 -18.62
C ASP A 172 1.92 18.50 -19.50
N GLU A 173 1.71 17.30 -20.06
CA GLU A 173 0.46 16.94 -20.74
C GLU A 173 -0.75 17.04 -19.80
N LEU A 174 -0.63 16.51 -18.58
CA LEU A 174 -1.68 16.57 -17.57
C LEU A 174 -1.99 18.02 -17.15
N LYS A 175 -0.96 18.86 -16.94
CA LYS A 175 -1.17 20.29 -16.63
C LYS A 175 -1.93 20.99 -17.76
N GLN A 176 -1.56 20.73 -19.01
CA GLN A 176 -2.23 21.35 -20.15
C GLN A 176 -3.70 20.92 -20.24
N SER A 177 -3.98 19.63 -20.02
CA SER A 177 -5.36 19.11 -19.95
C SER A 177 -6.17 19.78 -18.84
N ILE A 178 -5.60 19.95 -17.64
CA ILE A 178 -6.27 20.61 -16.51
C ILE A 178 -6.59 22.08 -16.83
N VAL A 179 -5.66 22.80 -17.47
CA VAL A 179 -5.88 24.22 -17.84
C VAL A 179 -7.03 24.37 -18.83
N VAL A 180 -7.15 23.46 -19.81
CA VAL A 180 -8.25 23.47 -20.77
C VAL A 180 -9.59 23.19 -20.07
N GLU A 181 -9.66 22.14 -19.24
CA GLU A 181 -10.90 21.81 -18.51
C GLU A 181 -11.34 22.93 -17.55
N LEU A 182 -10.39 23.59 -16.88
CA LEU A 182 -10.69 24.72 -16.00
C LEU A 182 -11.18 25.93 -16.80
N GLY A 183 -10.63 26.17 -18.00
CA GLY A 183 -11.11 27.20 -18.92
C GLY A 183 -12.57 26.99 -19.30
N GLU A 184 -12.89 25.78 -19.80
CA GLU A 184 -14.26 25.42 -20.20
C GLU A 184 -15.27 25.55 -19.05
N LYS A 185 -14.90 25.08 -17.85
CA LYS A 185 -15.76 25.20 -16.66
C LYS A 185 -15.98 26.65 -16.25
N THR A 186 -14.96 27.50 -16.37
CA THR A 186 -15.06 28.93 -16.04
C THR A 186 -16.00 29.66 -16.99
N GLU A 187 -15.90 29.38 -18.30
CA GLU A 187 -16.82 29.93 -19.31
C GLU A 187 -18.27 29.48 -19.07
N MET A 188 -18.47 28.22 -18.68
CA MET A 188 -19.80 27.69 -18.35
C MET A 188 -20.41 28.40 -17.13
N ILE A 189 -19.61 28.61 -16.07
CA ILE A 189 -20.06 29.34 -14.86
C ILE A 189 -20.44 30.77 -15.22
N GLN A 190 -19.62 31.47 -16.00
CA GLN A 190 -19.89 32.86 -16.39
C GLN A 190 -21.17 32.97 -17.25
N SER A 191 -21.40 32.01 -18.14
CA SER A 191 -22.64 31.91 -18.91
C SER A 191 -23.86 31.70 -18.01
N LEU A 192 -23.76 30.79 -17.04
CA LEU A 192 -24.84 30.52 -16.09
C LEU A 192 -25.16 31.74 -15.22
N GLU A 193 -24.15 32.44 -14.71
CA GLU A 193 -24.32 33.68 -13.94
C GLU A 193 -25.06 34.75 -14.73
N SER A 194 -24.72 34.93 -16.01
CA SER A 194 -25.41 35.88 -16.88
C SER A 194 -26.89 35.51 -17.09
N SER A 195 -27.19 34.21 -17.25
CA SER A 195 -28.56 33.71 -17.39
C SER A 195 -29.37 33.89 -16.10
N VAL A 196 -28.77 33.61 -14.93
CA VAL A 196 -29.40 33.83 -13.63
C VAL A 196 -29.72 35.31 -13.42
N GLN A 197 -28.79 36.22 -13.76
CA GLN A 197 -29.04 37.66 -13.66
C GLN A 197 -30.17 38.12 -14.59
N ALA A 198 -30.22 37.61 -15.83
CA ALA A 198 -31.31 37.90 -16.76
C ALA A 198 -32.66 37.40 -16.26
N PHE A 199 -32.69 36.20 -15.67
CA PHE A 199 -33.89 35.64 -15.07
C PHE A 199 -34.38 36.48 -13.88
N GLN A 200 -33.48 36.85 -12.96
CA GLN A 200 -33.81 37.71 -11.81
C GLN A 200 -34.31 39.09 -12.24
N ALA A 201 -33.74 39.67 -13.30
CA ALA A 201 -34.21 40.95 -13.84
C ALA A 201 -35.64 40.82 -14.39
N THR A 202 -35.90 39.76 -15.15
CA THR A 202 -37.22 39.45 -15.71
C THR A 202 -38.26 39.20 -14.61
N GLU A 203 -37.88 38.45 -13.58
CA GLU A 203 -38.73 38.17 -12.42
C GLU A 203 -39.12 39.46 -11.68
N ARG A 204 -38.16 40.36 -11.41
CA ARG A 204 -38.44 41.65 -10.76
C ARG A 204 -39.37 42.52 -11.60
N GLU A 205 -39.17 42.56 -12.92
CA GLU A 205 -40.04 43.31 -13.82
C GLU A 205 -41.47 42.74 -13.80
N TYR A 206 -41.61 41.41 -13.85
CA TYR A 206 -42.91 40.73 -13.78
C TYR A 206 -43.63 40.99 -12.46
N LEU A 207 -42.93 40.86 -11.32
CA LEU A 207 -43.49 41.13 -9.99
C LEU A 207 -43.94 42.59 -9.89
N ASN A 208 -43.12 43.55 -10.35
CA ASN A 208 -43.46 44.96 -10.35
C ASN A 208 -44.70 45.26 -11.22
N HIS A 209 -44.83 44.60 -12.38
CA HIS A 209 -46.03 44.72 -13.21
C HIS A 209 -47.28 44.20 -12.51
N ILE A 210 -47.20 43.05 -11.83
CA ILE A 210 -48.32 42.51 -11.05
C ILE A 210 -48.69 43.49 -9.95
N GLN A 211 -47.73 43.92 -9.13
CA GLN A 211 -47.99 44.84 -8.01
C GLN A 211 -48.59 46.17 -8.48
N THR A 212 -48.01 46.78 -9.51
CA THR A 212 -48.51 48.04 -10.08
C THR A 212 -49.94 47.88 -10.61
N ARG A 213 -50.20 46.79 -11.34
CA ARG A 213 -51.55 46.49 -11.86
C ARG A 213 -52.56 46.34 -10.72
N HIS A 214 -52.24 45.57 -9.68
CA HIS A 214 -53.16 45.31 -8.57
C HIS A 214 -53.37 46.56 -7.69
N ALA A 215 -52.37 47.44 -7.56
CA ALA A 215 -52.53 48.75 -6.94
C ALA A 215 -53.52 49.64 -7.72
N VAL A 216 -53.44 49.65 -9.05
CA VAL A 216 -54.36 50.42 -9.90
C VAL A 216 -55.77 49.82 -9.84
N MET A 217 -55.89 48.49 -9.93
CA MET A 217 -57.18 47.80 -9.85
C MET A 217 -57.84 48.03 -8.49
N SER A 218 -57.11 47.92 -7.38
CA SER A 218 -57.62 48.21 -6.03
C SER A 218 -58.23 49.61 -5.97
N ARG A 219 -57.54 50.59 -6.57
CA ARG A 219 -58.04 51.97 -6.61
C ARG A 219 -59.29 52.13 -7.47
N GLN A 220 -59.36 51.45 -8.61
CA GLN A 220 -60.46 51.57 -9.56
C GLN A 220 -61.74 50.91 -9.05
N PHE A 221 -61.64 49.72 -8.44
CA PHE A 221 -62.80 48.95 -7.99
C PHE A 221 -63.24 49.32 -6.57
N PHE A 222 -62.31 49.62 -5.67
CA PHE A 222 -62.61 49.83 -4.24
C PHE A 222 -62.29 51.25 -3.74
N GLY A 223 -61.84 52.15 -4.61
CA GLY A 223 -61.52 53.53 -4.24
C GLY A 223 -60.14 53.69 -3.59
N LYS A 224 -59.85 54.87 -3.02
CA LYS A 224 -58.51 55.21 -2.51
C LYS A 224 -58.13 54.54 -1.19
N GLY A 225 -59.09 53.95 -0.48
CA GLY A 225 -58.90 53.52 0.91
C GLY A 225 -58.79 54.71 1.90
N PRO A 226 -58.58 54.45 3.21
CA PRO A 226 -58.36 53.13 3.82
C PRO A 226 -59.54 52.18 3.63
N TYR A 227 -59.24 50.88 3.60
CA TYR A 227 -60.25 49.84 3.40
C TYR A 227 -60.51 49.13 4.72
N TYR A 228 -61.77 48.85 5.01
CA TYR A 228 -62.17 48.12 6.19
C TYR A 228 -63.02 46.92 5.77
N VAL A 229 -62.86 45.79 6.46
CA VAL A 229 -63.71 44.61 6.24
C VAL A 229 -64.37 44.23 7.56
N LYS A 230 -65.70 44.15 7.53
CA LYS A 230 -66.51 43.67 8.65
C LYS A 230 -66.74 42.17 8.48
N PHE A 231 -66.29 41.40 9.45
CA PHE A 231 -66.56 39.97 9.57
C PHE A 231 -67.66 39.76 10.59
N SER A 232 -68.77 39.15 10.19
CA SER A 232 -69.92 38.85 11.04
C SER A 232 -70.04 37.34 11.23
N LEU A 233 -70.24 36.92 12.48
CA LEU A 233 -70.29 35.52 12.85
C LEU A 233 -71.39 35.26 13.88
N ASP A 234 -71.86 34.02 13.91
CA ASP A 234 -72.82 33.54 14.91
C ASP A 234 -72.05 32.88 16.07
N LEU A 235 -71.93 33.61 17.19
CA LEU A 235 -71.27 33.12 18.40
C LEU A 235 -72.32 32.61 19.40
N PRO A 236 -72.21 31.38 19.92
CA PRO A 236 -73.17 30.86 20.89
C PRO A 236 -73.25 31.75 22.13
N GLY A 237 -74.43 32.32 22.40
CA GLY A 237 -74.66 33.15 23.59
C GLY A 237 -74.24 34.62 23.44
N HIS A 238 -73.73 35.01 22.27
CA HIS A 238 -73.59 36.39 21.87
C HIS A 238 -74.56 36.62 20.70
N GLY A 239 -75.21 37.79 20.63
CA GLY A 239 -76.06 38.12 19.49
C GLY A 239 -75.25 38.26 18.20
N ASP A 240 -75.75 39.05 17.25
CA ASP A 240 -75.00 39.41 16.04
C ASP A 240 -73.60 39.95 16.41
N SER A 241 -72.59 39.10 16.27
CA SER A 241 -71.23 39.36 16.70
C SER A 241 -70.38 39.70 15.49
N PHE A 242 -69.58 40.75 15.59
CA PHE A 242 -68.75 41.18 14.48
C PHE A 242 -67.44 41.80 14.96
N PHE A 243 -66.44 41.73 14.09
CA PHE A 243 -65.21 42.49 14.21
C PHE A 243 -64.90 43.19 12.89
N VAL A 244 -64.14 44.27 12.97
CA VAL A 244 -63.75 45.08 11.80
C VAL A 244 -62.23 45.09 11.73
N ALA A 245 -61.71 44.70 10.57
CA ALA A 245 -60.30 44.78 10.25
C ALA A 245 -60.01 45.94 9.31
N GLU A 246 -59.02 46.76 9.67
CA GLU A 246 -58.40 47.72 8.79
C GLU A 246 -57.37 47.02 7.92
N ILE A 247 -57.45 47.23 6.61
CA ILE A 247 -56.52 46.66 5.66
C ILE A 247 -55.38 47.65 5.39
N ALA A 248 -54.16 47.13 5.38
CA ALA A 248 -52.96 47.86 5.04
C ALA A 248 -53.08 48.55 3.67
N THR A 249 -52.26 49.59 3.47
CA THR A 249 -52.30 50.34 2.22
C THR A 249 -51.87 49.47 1.03
N ARG A 250 -52.58 49.62 -0.09
CA ARG A 250 -52.21 49.01 -1.38
C ARG A 250 -50.81 49.42 -1.90
N ARG A 251 -50.15 50.39 -1.26
CA ARG A 251 -48.76 50.74 -1.57
C ARG A 251 -47.77 49.71 -1.04
N ILE A 252 -48.11 49.05 0.07
CA ILE A 252 -47.27 48.04 0.72
C ILE A 252 -47.66 46.64 0.24
N PHE A 253 -48.97 46.35 0.19
CA PHE A 253 -49.48 45.02 -0.18
C PHE A 253 -50.50 45.07 -1.33
N PRO A 254 -50.13 45.55 -2.52
CA PRO A 254 -51.09 45.73 -3.62
C PRO A 254 -51.82 44.46 -4.04
N LEU A 255 -51.12 43.31 -4.10
CA LEU A 255 -51.70 42.04 -4.52
C LEU A 255 -52.60 41.49 -3.40
N SER A 256 -52.10 41.40 -2.17
CA SER A 256 -52.88 40.83 -1.06
C SER A 256 -54.13 41.65 -0.74
N VAL A 257 -54.04 42.98 -0.77
CA VAL A 257 -55.18 43.87 -0.58
C VAL A 257 -56.22 43.69 -1.67
N PHE A 258 -55.80 43.70 -2.94
CA PHE A 258 -56.73 43.51 -4.06
C PHE A 258 -57.44 42.14 -3.98
N THR A 259 -56.67 41.09 -3.70
CA THR A 259 -57.19 39.72 -3.63
C THR A 259 -58.17 39.57 -2.47
N LEU A 260 -57.85 40.06 -1.27
CA LEU A 260 -58.79 40.01 -0.14
C LEU A 260 -60.10 40.72 -0.48
N LEU A 261 -60.03 41.96 -0.96
CA LEU A 261 -61.22 42.75 -1.29
C LEU A 261 -62.07 42.06 -2.36
N THR A 262 -61.43 41.46 -3.38
CA THR A 262 -62.13 40.72 -4.43
C THR A 262 -62.84 39.49 -3.88
N LEU A 263 -62.20 38.72 -3.00
CA LEU A 263 -62.80 37.54 -2.36
C LEU A 263 -63.94 37.92 -1.41
N VAL A 264 -63.81 39.02 -0.68
CA VAL A 264 -64.88 39.53 0.19
C VAL A 264 -66.07 39.99 -0.66
N GLU A 265 -65.84 40.80 -1.69
CA GLU A 265 -66.89 41.31 -2.59
C GLU A 265 -67.63 40.18 -3.33
N SER A 266 -66.92 39.10 -3.68
CA SER A 266 -67.55 37.93 -4.30
C SER A 266 -68.32 37.04 -3.31
N GLY A 267 -68.34 37.39 -2.02
CA GLY A 267 -68.94 36.59 -0.96
C GLY A 267 -68.22 35.26 -0.72
N PHE A 268 -66.95 35.13 -1.11
CA PHE A 268 -66.19 33.88 -1.03
C PHE A 268 -66.15 33.32 0.40
N TYR A 269 -65.89 34.22 1.35
CA TYR A 269 -65.78 33.90 2.78
C TYR A 269 -67.11 33.58 3.46
N ASN A 270 -68.24 33.90 2.83
CA ASN A 270 -69.54 33.63 3.42
C ASN A 270 -69.72 32.13 3.61
N ASP A 271 -70.23 31.78 4.79
CA ASP A 271 -70.46 30.41 5.24
C ASP A 271 -69.20 29.54 5.41
N LEU A 272 -68.01 30.14 5.36
CA LEU A 272 -66.78 29.40 5.66
C LEU A 272 -66.60 29.17 7.16
N THR A 273 -65.93 28.08 7.49
CA THR A 273 -65.64 27.69 8.86
C THR A 273 -64.30 28.22 9.33
N MET A 274 -64.28 28.71 10.57
CA MET A 274 -63.11 29.05 11.35
C MET A 274 -62.76 27.89 12.28
N VAL A 275 -61.48 27.55 12.36
CA VAL A 275 -60.95 26.53 13.27
C VAL A 275 -59.67 27.02 13.94
N ASN A 276 -59.32 26.43 15.07
CA ASN A 276 -58.06 26.71 15.75
C ASN A 276 -56.96 25.78 15.23
N GLU A 277 -55.79 26.33 14.87
CA GLU A 277 -54.64 25.58 14.36
C GLU A 277 -53.73 25.05 15.51
N GLY A 278 -54.11 25.29 16.76
CA GLY A 278 -53.43 24.77 17.96
C GLY A 278 -52.27 25.63 18.45
N ASN A 279 -51.75 26.53 17.62
CA ASN A 279 -50.70 27.51 17.94
C ASN A 279 -51.24 28.84 18.52
N GLY A 280 -52.53 28.90 18.85
CA GLY A 280 -53.16 30.16 19.26
C GLY A 280 -53.86 30.90 18.12
N ALA A 281 -53.63 30.49 16.87
CA ALA A 281 -54.20 31.16 15.72
C ALA A 281 -55.51 30.52 15.24
N VAL A 282 -56.32 31.38 14.62
CA VAL A 282 -57.60 31.00 14.04
C VAL A 282 -57.47 31.04 12.53
N VAL A 283 -57.85 29.97 11.85
CA VAL A 283 -57.81 29.87 10.39
C VAL A 283 -59.23 29.87 9.84
N LEU A 284 -59.54 30.82 8.96
CA LEU A 284 -60.76 30.85 8.15
C LEU A 284 -60.50 30.18 6.81
N GLY A 285 -61.30 29.16 6.50
CA GLY A 285 -61.14 28.34 5.30
C GLY A 285 -60.35 27.04 5.51
N SER A 286 -60.22 26.57 6.75
CA SER A 286 -59.56 25.30 7.07
C SER A 286 -60.41 24.07 6.72
N THR A 287 -59.72 22.99 6.37
CA THR A 287 -60.24 21.76 5.77
C THR A 287 -60.52 20.63 6.77
N SER A 288 -60.52 20.92 8.08
CA SER A 288 -60.47 19.91 9.15
C SER A 288 -61.60 18.88 9.10
N GLU A 289 -62.71 19.15 8.41
CA GLU A 289 -63.77 18.17 8.15
C GLU A 289 -64.14 18.12 6.65
N GLY A 290 -63.34 17.43 5.84
CA GLY A 290 -63.76 16.91 4.51
C GLY A 290 -64.14 17.93 3.42
N ASN A 291 -64.12 19.24 3.72
CA ASN A 291 -64.61 20.32 2.85
C ASN A 291 -63.50 21.01 2.03
N GLY A 292 -62.27 20.49 1.99
CA GLY A 292 -61.20 21.06 1.15
C GLY A 292 -61.57 21.17 -0.34
N LYS A 293 -62.41 20.25 -0.83
CA LYS A 293 -62.97 20.33 -2.19
C LYS A 293 -63.86 21.56 -2.40
N ASN A 294 -64.59 22.02 -1.38
CA ASN A 294 -65.45 23.20 -1.49
C ASN A 294 -64.64 24.50 -1.65
N LEU A 295 -63.44 24.60 -1.08
CA LEU A 295 -62.63 25.82 -1.20
C LEU A 295 -62.04 25.94 -2.61
N GLU A 296 -61.47 24.85 -3.12
CA GLU A 296 -60.92 24.80 -4.48
C GLU A 296 -62.02 24.95 -5.54
N GLU A 297 -63.19 24.33 -5.35
CA GLU A 297 -64.34 24.50 -6.24
C GLU A 297 -64.89 25.94 -6.24
N LYS A 298 -65.00 26.59 -5.05
CA LYS A 298 -65.38 28.00 -4.95
C LYS A 298 -64.39 28.91 -5.66
N LEU A 299 -63.07 28.67 -5.49
CA LEU A 299 -62.01 29.42 -6.17
C LEU A 299 -62.06 29.24 -7.69
N LEU A 300 -62.29 28.01 -8.14
CA LEU A 300 -62.41 27.69 -9.56
C LEU A 300 -63.59 28.44 -10.19
N GLY A 301 -64.70 28.57 -9.46
CA GLY A 301 -65.85 29.39 -9.87
C GLY A 301 -65.54 30.88 -10.04
N LEU A 302 -64.49 31.38 -9.37
CA LEU A 302 -63.99 32.75 -9.49
C LEU A 302 -62.85 32.89 -10.52
N GLY A 303 -62.47 31.79 -11.17
CA GLY A 303 -61.41 31.76 -12.19
C GLY A 303 -59.99 31.60 -11.63
N PHE A 304 -59.84 31.30 -10.34
CA PHE A 304 -58.53 30.95 -9.76
C PHE A 304 -58.22 29.46 -9.99
N LEU A 305 -56.99 29.16 -10.39
CA LEU A 305 -56.53 27.79 -10.69
C LEU A 305 -55.56 27.30 -9.62
N GLY A 306 -55.69 26.03 -9.22
CA GLY A 306 -54.71 25.35 -8.35
C GLY A 306 -54.79 25.74 -6.87
N GLY A 307 -55.99 26.11 -6.38
CA GLY A 307 -56.23 26.34 -4.95
C GLY A 307 -55.63 27.61 -4.35
N ALA A 308 -54.86 28.40 -5.14
CA ALA A 308 -54.23 29.64 -4.70
C ALA A 308 -54.97 30.87 -5.23
N SER A 309 -55.12 31.90 -4.40
CA SER A 309 -55.73 33.18 -4.78
C SER A 309 -54.73 34.25 -5.24
N MET A 310 -53.43 34.02 -5.01
CA MET A 310 -52.35 34.93 -5.36
C MET A 310 -51.25 34.21 -6.15
N TYR A 311 -50.50 34.97 -6.97
CA TYR A 311 -49.35 34.44 -7.70
C TYR A 311 -48.16 34.17 -6.76
N PHE A 312 -47.94 35.06 -5.79
CA PHE A 312 -46.89 35.00 -4.77
C PHE A 312 -47.43 35.61 -3.46
N ALA A 313 -46.79 35.27 -2.34
CA ALA A 313 -47.06 35.91 -1.05
C ALA A 313 -46.28 37.23 -0.98
N GLU A 314 -46.95 38.32 -0.61
CA GLU A 314 -46.28 39.60 -0.37
C GLU A 314 -45.75 39.65 1.06
N TRP A 315 -44.61 40.28 1.31
CA TRP A 315 -44.11 40.48 2.67
C TRP A 315 -43.49 41.86 2.79
N SER A 316 -43.63 42.47 3.97
CA SER A 316 -43.03 43.76 4.27
C SER A 316 -42.59 43.82 5.72
N SER A 317 -41.32 44.20 5.95
CA SER A 317 -40.82 44.50 7.29
C SER A 317 -41.45 45.75 7.91
N GLU A 318 -42.09 46.60 7.11
CA GLU A 318 -42.78 47.80 7.59
C GLU A 318 -44.13 47.48 8.26
N TYR A 319 -44.65 46.26 8.06
CA TYR A 319 -45.95 45.83 8.59
C TYR A 319 -45.82 44.46 9.28
N PRO A 320 -45.32 44.43 10.53
CA PRO A 320 -45.21 43.18 11.29
C PRO A 320 -46.59 42.57 11.57
N CYS A 321 -46.63 41.35 12.11
CA CYS A 321 -47.85 40.64 12.51
C CYS A 321 -48.13 40.79 14.02
N PRO A 322 -48.73 41.90 14.51
CA PRO A 322 -49.12 42.02 15.92
C PRO A 322 -50.31 41.12 16.28
N ALA A 323 -50.65 41.06 17.57
CA ALA A 323 -51.93 40.50 18.01
C ALA A 323 -53.08 41.30 17.37
N GLY A 324 -54.09 40.60 16.85
CA GLY A 324 -55.17 41.17 16.04
C GLY A 324 -54.83 41.26 14.55
N ALA A 325 -53.60 40.92 14.12
CA ALA A 325 -53.26 40.90 12.71
C ALA A 325 -53.92 39.73 11.98
N LEU A 326 -54.22 39.95 10.70
CA LEU A 326 -54.69 38.93 9.80
C LEU A 326 -53.90 38.94 8.48
N GLY A 327 -53.79 37.76 7.89
CA GLY A 327 -52.99 37.51 6.71
C GLY A 327 -53.45 36.29 5.93
N PHE A 328 -52.87 36.09 4.74
CA PHE A 328 -53.08 34.88 3.96
C PHE A 328 -52.13 33.79 4.46
N ILE A 329 -52.62 32.55 4.48
CA ILE A 329 -51.76 31.37 4.55
C ILE A 329 -51.19 31.13 3.15
N ASP A 330 -49.87 31.11 3.01
CA ASP A 330 -49.16 31.02 1.74
C ASP A 330 -49.67 32.02 0.68
N ARG A 331 -50.38 31.53 -0.34
CA ARG A 331 -50.95 32.31 -1.45
C ARG A 331 -52.47 32.50 -1.34
N GLY A 332 -53.00 32.29 -0.14
CA GLY A 332 -54.44 32.30 0.14
C GLY A 332 -55.17 31.14 -0.53
N PRO A 333 -56.52 31.12 -0.47
CA PRO A 333 -57.40 32.17 0.05
C PRO A 333 -57.65 32.08 1.56
N SER A 334 -57.16 31.04 2.22
CA SER A 334 -57.34 30.86 3.66
C SER A 334 -56.70 32.02 4.42
N LEU A 335 -57.44 32.54 5.40
CA LEU A 335 -56.97 33.62 6.26
C LEU A 335 -56.54 33.08 7.61
N HIS A 336 -55.45 33.62 8.13
CA HIS A 336 -54.93 33.36 9.45
C HIS A 336 -55.14 34.61 10.32
N PHE A 337 -55.70 34.45 11.50
CA PHE A 337 -55.93 35.51 12.49
C PHE A 337 -55.08 35.24 13.72
N HIS A 338 -54.23 36.21 14.08
CA HIS A 338 -53.42 36.16 15.27
C HIS A 338 -54.24 36.67 16.47
N ALA A 339 -54.92 35.78 17.19
CA ALA A 339 -55.73 36.18 18.35
C ALA A 339 -54.88 36.64 19.56
N MET A 340 -53.67 36.12 19.69
CA MET A 340 -52.75 36.38 20.81
C MET A 340 -51.36 36.71 20.26
N SER A 341 -50.54 37.47 21.00
CA SER A 341 -49.14 37.68 20.63
C SER A 341 -48.36 36.38 20.87
N GLY A 342 -48.34 35.51 19.86
CA GLY A 342 -47.50 34.32 19.85
C GLY A 342 -46.03 34.68 19.68
N GLU A 343 -45.14 33.79 20.11
CA GLU A 343 -43.71 33.87 19.77
C GLU A 343 -43.55 33.90 18.24
N GLU A 344 -42.62 34.74 17.76
CA GLU A 344 -42.34 35.03 16.35
C GLU A 344 -42.25 33.76 15.49
N GLY A 345 -43.38 33.38 14.87
CA GLY A 345 -43.45 32.38 13.81
C GLY A 345 -43.19 33.06 12.46
N ASP A 346 -42.01 32.81 11.91
CA ASP A 346 -41.31 33.63 10.92
C ASP A 346 -41.89 33.70 9.47
N TYR A 347 -43.16 33.32 9.20
CA TYR A 347 -43.57 33.07 7.80
C TYR A 347 -44.99 33.47 7.37
N HIS A 348 -45.65 34.44 8.01
CA HIS A 348 -46.97 34.90 7.56
C HIS A 348 -46.98 36.35 7.06
N SER A 349 -47.64 36.57 5.93
CA SER A 349 -47.91 37.88 5.35
C SER A 349 -49.13 38.48 6.03
N CYS A 350 -48.93 39.32 7.04
CA CYS A 350 -50.02 40.11 7.61
C CYS A 350 -50.17 41.41 6.83
N PHE A 351 -51.40 41.69 6.41
CA PHE A 351 -51.72 42.89 5.64
C PHE A 351 -53.00 43.56 6.14
N ALA A 352 -53.50 43.17 7.31
CA ALA A 352 -54.64 43.80 7.96
C ALA A 352 -54.59 43.58 9.47
N GLU A 353 -55.29 44.43 10.22
CA GLU A 353 -55.35 44.43 11.68
C GLU A 353 -56.78 44.68 12.17
N VAL A 354 -57.22 43.94 13.18
CA VAL A 354 -58.53 44.13 13.82
C VAL A 354 -58.54 45.40 14.66
N ILE A 355 -59.30 46.41 14.23
CA ILE A 355 -59.42 47.71 14.91
C ILE A 355 -60.66 47.79 15.81
N ARG A 356 -61.64 46.90 15.63
CA ARG A 356 -62.86 46.82 16.45
C ARG A 356 -63.30 45.38 16.62
N GLY A 357 -63.76 45.03 17.81
CA GLY A 357 -64.21 43.66 18.13
C GLY A 357 -63.06 42.73 18.53
N MET A 358 -62.01 43.25 19.19
CA MET A 358 -60.91 42.43 19.69
C MET A 358 -61.37 41.43 20.77
N ASP A 359 -62.36 41.82 21.57
CA ASP A 359 -63.06 40.96 22.52
C ASP A 359 -63.78 39.80 21.81
N ILE A 360 -64.36 40.06 20.64
CA ILE A 360 -64.96 39.03 19.79
C ILE A 360 -63.88 38.06 19.26
N LEU A 361 -62.71 38.55 18.85
CA LEU A 361 -61.60 37.70 18.42
C LEU A 361 -61.10 36.78 19.55
N GLN A 362 -61.06 37.30 20.77
CA GLN A 362 -60.74 36.51 21.97
C GLN A 362 -61.82 35.46 22.26
N ALA A 363 -63.11 35.84 22.17
CA ALA A 363 -64.22 34.90 22.34
C ALA A 363 -64.22 33.78 21.27
N ILE A 364 -63.87 34.10 20.02
CA ILE A 364 -63.63 33.12 18.96
C ILE A 364 -62.53 32.15 19.37
N HIS A 365 -61.39 32.67 19.84
CA HIS A 365 -60.27 31.83 20.26
C HIS A 365 -60.65 30.87 21.39
N GLU A 366 -61.38 31.36 22.40
CA GLU A 366 -61.88 30.56 23.52
C GLU A 366 -62.89 29.49 23.07
N ALA A 367 -63.83 29.85 22.20
CA ALA A 367 -64.84 28.93 21.66
C ALA A 367 -64.21 27.81 20.81
N LEU A 368 -63.10 28.09 20.13
CA LEU A 368 -62.38 27.12 19.29
C LEU A 368 -61.30 26.33 20.04
N ARG A 369 -61.02 26.63 21.32
CA ARG A 369 -59.93 26.01 22.10
C ARG A 369 -60.07 24.51 22.24
N ASP A 370 -61.29 24.01 22.38
CA ASP A 370 -61.57 22.60 22.63
C ASP A 370 -61.87 21.81 21.31
N GLY A 371 -61.37 22.32 20.17
CA GLY A 371 -61.57 21.69 18.86
C GLY A 371 -62.92 22.01 18.19
N GLY A 372 -63.59 23.07 18.63
CA GLY A 372 -64.81 23.58 18.00
C GLY A 372 -64.57 24.15 16.60
N SER A 373 -65.66 24.43 15.89
CA SER A 373 -65.66 25.22 14.66
C SER A 373 -66.73 26.30 14.74
N LEU A 374 -66.47 27.45 14.10
CA LEU A 374 -67.41 28.57 14.02
C LEU A 374 -67.68 28.92 12.57
N ARG A 375 -68.92 29.22 12.23
CA ARG A 375 -69.29 29.60 10.86
C ARG A 375 -69.30 31.12 10.73
N LEU A 376 -68.60 31.63 9.72
CA LEU A 376 -68.69 33.03 9.33
C LEU A 376 -70.00 33.25 8.57
N THR A 377 -70.84 34.16 9.06
CA THR A 377 -72.13 34.49 8.45
C THR A 377 -71.92 35.38 7.23
N SER A 378 -71.05 36.40 7.33
CA SER A 378 -70.71 37.25 6.20
C SER A 378 -69.38 37.99 6.39
N ALA A 379 -68.74 38.32 5.26
CA ALA A 379 -67.68 39.34 5.20
C ALA A 379 -68.11 40.43 4.21
N ILE A 380 -67.95 41.70 4.58
CA ILE A 380 -68.38 42.84 3.75
C ILE A 380 -67.31 43.94 3.78
N VAL A 381 -67.00 44.51 2.62
CA VAL A 381 -66.15 45.69 2.50
C VAL A 381 -66.92 46.93 2.97
N LEU A 382 -66.37 47.66 3.93
CA LEU A 382 -66.85 48.98 4.33
C LEU A 382 -66.01 50.03 3.60
N LEU A 383 -66.67 50.83 2.77
CA LEU A 383 -66.04 51.96 2.11
C LEU A 383 -66.06 53.16 3.05
N SER A 384 -64.89 53.74 3.33
CA SER A 384 -64.82 55.07 3.96
C SER A 384 -65.54 56.06 3.06
N SER A 385 -66.64 56.66 3.52
CA SER A 385 -67.28 57.76 2.81
C SER A 385 -66.28 58.91 2.70
N ASP A 386 -66.00 59.35 1.47
CA ASP A 386 -65.06 60.44 1.15
C ASP A 386 -65.69 61.83 1.48
N GLU A 387 -66.70 61.88 2.35
CA GLU A 387 -67.42 63.10 2.73
C GLU A 387 -67.20 63.39 4.21
N GLY A 388 -66.68 64.59 4.47
CA GLY A 388 -66.18 65.03 5.76
C GLY A 388 -67.23 65.13 6.86
N ASP A 389 -66.71 65.18 8.09
CA ASP A 389 -67.40 65.58 9.32
C ASP A 389 -68.68 64.79 9.66
N ASP A 390 -68.53 63.52 10.03
CA ASP A 390 -69.01 63.07 11.34
C ASP A 390 -68.41 61.72 11.72
N LYS A 391 -67.67 61.67 12.83
CA LYS A 391 -67.06 60.44 13.39
C LYS A 391 -68.08 59.56 14.14
N THR A 392 -69.35 59.57 13.72
CA THR A 392 -70.45 59.01 14.53
C THR A 392 -71.17 57.83 13.90
N GLU A 393 -70.84 57.44 12.67
CA GLU A 393 -71.34 56.21 12.05
C GLU A 393 -70.21 55.33 11.51
N LEU A 394 -69.31 54.91 12.42
CA LEU A 394 -68.50 53.70 12.26
C LEU A 394 -68.65 52.80 13.48
#